data_AF-A0A7W1FZ78-F1
#
_entry.id   AF-A0A7W1FZ78-F1
#
_cell.length_a   1.000
_cell.length_b   1.000
_cell.length_c   1.000
_cell.angle_alpha   90.00
_cell.angle_beta   90.00
_cell.angle_gamma   90.00
#
_symmetry.space_group_name_H-M   'P 1'
#
loop_
_entity.id
_entity.type
_entity.pdbx_description
1 polymer ?
#
loop_
_entity_poly.entity_id
_entity_poly.type
_entity_poly.pdbx_seq_one_letter_code
_entity_poly.pdbx_strand_id
1 'polypeptide(L)'
;MESIPGYAEEELDSYIALLFNFMYVLVELKTEEFFIVIKKIRTLGDNKKFASHSKMRTQIFMHSYLCELGFYYETGKFEQGAKLIAEVEDGLKKYKAQTTEYEKITLYYLIATIYIRTKEYKKALSWVNRVLDMNNVLNNVQPMARVLNILIHYKLGNKEILEHLIRSSERFLKKSERNYQLEIIVLKNIKKLMWVVSKDKLVASFKNLRSELLILLEDPYEKNALAYFDLVSWIDVELKEFSPA
;
A
#
# COMPACT_ATOMS: atom_id res chain seq x y z
N MET A 1 -7.77 -16.39 -30.21
CA MET A 1 -7.97 -14.93 -30.31
C MET A 1 -9.46 -14.70 -30.44
N GLU A 2 -10.15 -14.37 -29.36
CA GLU A 2 -11.53 -13.89 -29.48
C GLU A 2 -11.47 -12.53 -30.18
N SER A 3 -12.05 -12.46 -31.37
CA SER A 3 -12.26 -11.23 -32.12
C SER A 3 -13.05 -10.26 -31.27
N ILE A 4 -12.53 -9.05 -31.05
CA ILE A 4 -13.23 -7.96 -30.36
C ILE A 4 -14.54 -7.72 -31.14
N PRO A 5 -15.72 -8.08 -30.58
CA PRO A 5 -17.00 -7.83 -31.24
C PRO A 5 -17.18 -6.33 -31.47
N GLY A 6 -17.95 -5.97 -32.50
CA GLY A 6 -18.37 -4.60 -32.76
C GLY A 6 -19.36 -4.11 -31.71
N TYR A 7 -18.90 -3.94 -30.48
CA TYR A 7 -19.70 -3.45 -29.37
C TYR A 7 -20.03 -1.96 -29.54
N ALA A 8 -21.25 -1.58 -29.18
CA ALA A 8 -21.62 -0.18 -28.95
C ALA A 8 -20.82 0.38 -27.75
N GLU A 9 -20.66 1.70 -27.64
CA GLU A 9 -19.83 2.32 -26.59
C GLU A 9 -20.25 1.89 -25.16
N GLU A 10 -21.56 1.74 -24.89
CA GLU A 10 -22.08 1.27 -23.60
C GLU A 10 -21.70 -0.19 -23.28
N GLU A 11 -21.59 -1.03 -24.31
CA GLU A 11 -21.19 -2.43 -24.17
C GLU A 11 -19.67 -2.54 -23.91
N LEU A 12 -18.89 -1.58 -24.40
CA LEU A 12 -17.44 -1.49 -24.16
C LEU A 12 -17.09 -1.05 -22.73
N ASP A 13 -17.79 -0.06 -22.19
CA ASP A 13 -17.61 0.38 -20.80
C ASP A 13 -17.93 -0.76 -19.83
N SER A 14 -19.04 -1.46 -20.07
CA SER A 14 -19.46 -2.65 -19.32
C SER A 14 -18.43 -3.78 -19.42
N TYR A 15 -17.87 -3.99 -20.61
CA TYR A 15 -16.84 -5.00 -20.83
C TYR A 15 -15.55 -4.69 -20.07
N ILE A 16 -15.10 -3.43 -20.09
CA ILE A 16 -13.91 -3.01 -19.34
C ILE A 16 -14.13 -3.12 -17.84
N ALA A 17 -15.31 -2.74 -17.35
CA ALA A 17 -15.66 -2.91 -15.94
C ALA A 17 -15.63 -4.40 -15.51
N LEU A 18 -16.14 -5.31 -16.35
CA LEU A 18 -16.06 -6.74 -16.10
C LEU A 18 -14.60 -7.22 -16.05
N LEU A 19 -13.76 -6.77 -16.99
CA LEU A 19 -12.34 -7.09 -16.99
C LEU A 19 -11.61 -6.57 -15.75
N PHE A 20 -11.95 -5.36 -15.27
CA PHE A 20 -11.42 -4.84 -14.01
C PHE A 20 -11.83 -5.70 -12.83
N ASN A 21 -13.11 -6.04 -12.69
CA ASN A 21 -13.59 -6.91 -11.62
C ASN A 21 -12.91 -8.28 -11.66
N PHE A 22 -12.78 -8.88 -12.84
CA PHE A 22 -12.07 -10.14 -13.00
C PHE A 22 -10.60 -10.02 -12.60
N MET A 23 -9.94 -8.93 -13.00
CA MET A 23 -8.56 -8.64 -12.60
C MET A 23 -8.40 -8.53 -11.08
N TYR A 24 -9.33 -7.88 -10.37
CA TYR A 24 -9.32 -7.83 -8.89
C TYR A 24 -9.41 -9.22 -8.26
N VAL A 25 -10.30 -10.08 -8.76
CA VAL A 25 -10.42 -11.47 -8.28
C VAL A 25 -9.13 -12.25 -8.54
N LEU A 26 -8.49 -12.08 -9.70
CA LEU A 26 -7.23 -12.76 -10.00
C LEU A 26 -6.08 -12.34 -9.08
N VAL A 27 -6.06 -11.07 -8.64
CA VAL A 27 -5.11 -10.57 -7.63
C VAL A 27 -5.34 -11.24 -6.28
N GLU A 28 -6.60 -11.33 -5.83
CA GLU A 28 -6.96 -12.01 -4.57
C GLU A 28 -6.59 -13.50 -4.61
N LEU A 29 -6.81 -14.16 -5.74
CA LEU A 29 -6.45 -15.56 -5.97
C LEU A 29 -4.94 -15.77 -6.22
N LYS A 30 -4.17 -14.70 -6.41
CA LYS A 30 -2.71 -14.71 -6.66
C LYS A 30 -2.31 -15.58 -7.86
N THR A 31 -3.12 -15.54 -8.91
CA THR A 31 -3.00 -16.38 -10.11
C THR A 31 -2.24 -15.68 -11.24
N GLU A 32 -1.41 -16.40 -11.99
CA GLU A 32 -0.61 -15.80 -13.08
C GLU A 32 -1.44 -15.44 -14.32
N GLU A 33 -2.66 -15.99 -14.44
CA GLU A 33 -3.69 -15.58 -15.40
C GLU A 33 -3.97 -14.07 -15.34
N PHE A 34 -3.72 -13.44 -14.19
CA PHE A 34 -3.68 -11.99 -14.03
C PHE A 34 -2.92 -11.28 -15.17
N PHE A 35 -1.73 -11.79 -15.53
CA PHE A 35 -0.88 -11.18 -16.55
C PHE A 35 -1.47 -11.26 -17.97
N ILE A 36 -2.32 -12.26 -18.22
CA ILE A 36 -3.05 -12.39 -19.48
C ILE A 36 -4.13 -11.30 -19.56
N VAL A 37 -4.89 -11.11 -18.47
CA VAL A 37 -5.99 -10.15 -18.40
C VAL A 37 -5.48 -8.70 -18.43
N ILE A 38 -4.44 -8.38 -17.65
CA ILE A 38 -3.89 -7.01 -17.66
C ILE A 38 -3.31 -6.63 -19.02
N LYS A 39 -2.66 -7.56 -19.72
CA LYS A 39 -2.17 -7.35 -21.09
C LYS A 39 -3.33 -7.07 -22.04
N LYS A 40 -4.43 -7.81 -21.92
CA LYS A 40 -5.66 -7.59 -22.70
C LYS A 40 -6.23 -6.19 -22.45
N ILE A 41 -6.38 -5.78 -21.19
CA ILE A 41 -6.91 -4.45 -20.82
C ILE A 41 -6.02 -3.32 -21.35
N ARG A 42 -4.69 -3.42 -21.19
CA ARG A 42 -3.76 -2.40 -21.69
C ARG A 42 -3.79 -2.29 -23.21
N THR A 43 -3.85 -3.42 -23.92
CA THR A 43 -3.97 -3.46 -25.39
C THR A 43 -5.28 -2.82 -25.88
N LEU A 44 -6.38 -2.99 -25.13
CA LEU A 44 -7.65 -2.31 -25.44
C LEU A 44 -7.50 -0.79 -25.30
N GLY A 45 -6.76 -0.31 -24.29
CA GLY A 45 -6.49 1.12 -24.10
C GLY A 45 -5.72 1.78 -25.24
N ASP A 46 -4.91 1.02 -25.97
CA ASP A 46 -4.13 1.50 -27.12
C ASP A 46 -4.91 1.51 -28.44
N ASN A 47 -6.10 0.90 -28.48
CA ASN A 47 -6.91 0.85 -29.69
C ASN A 47 -7.47 2.25 -30.03
N LYS A 48 -7.40 2.63 -31.31
CA LYS A 48 -7.81 3.95 -31.82
C LYS A 48 -9.24 4.37 -31.43
N LYS A 49 -10.16 3.42 -31.25
CA LYS A 49 -11.53 3.69 -30.76
C LYS A 49 -11.56 4.21 -29.31
N PHE A 50 -10.60 3.80 -28.48
CA PHE A 50 -10.43 4.24 -27.09
C PHE A 50 -9.45 5.41 -26.97
N ALA A 51 -8.57 5.59 -27.96
CA ALA A 51 -7.60 6.68 -28.01
C ALA A 51 -8.26 8.09 -28.12
N SER A 52 -9.54 8.19 -28.48
CA SER A 52 -10.31 9.44 -28.39
C SER A 52 -10.83 9.73 -26.98
N HIS A 53 -11.00 8.72 -26.12
CA HIS A 53 -11.61 8.84 -24.80
C HIS A 53 -10.57 8.99 -23.68
N SER A 54 -10.27 10.24 -23.31
CA SER A 54 -9.23 10.52 -22.31
C SER A 54 -9.50 9.91 -20.93
N LYS A 55 -10.77 9.94 -20.46
CA LYS A 55 -11.20 9.35 -19.18
C LYS A 55 -10.95 7.85 -19.10
N MET A 56 -11.32 7.11 -20.15
CA MET A 56 -11.13 5.66 -20.19
C MET A 56 -9.65 5.28 -20.13
N ARG A 57 -8.76 6.02 -20.81
CA ARG A 57 -7.31 5.79 -20.70
C ARG A 57 -6.79 6.00 -19.29
N THR A 58 -7.29 7.03 -18.60
CA THR A 58 -6.93 7.27 -17.19
C THR A 58 -7.38 6.10 -16.32
N GLN A 59 -8.60 5.59 -16.50
CA GLN A 59 -9.09 4.43 -15.75
C GLN A 59 -8.29 3.16 -16.05
N ILE A 60 -8.05 2.83 -17.31
CA ILE A 60 -7.22 1.68 -17.71
C ILE A 60 -5.84 1.77 -17.08
N PHE A 61 -5.21 2.95 -17.12
CA PHE A 61 -3.94 3.17 -16.44
C PHE A 61 -4.07 2.91 -14.94
N MET A 62 -4.95 3.63 -14.23
CA MET A 62 -5.05 3.52 -12.78
C MET A 62 -5.36 2.12 -12.30
N HIS A 63 -6.37 1.46 -12.88
CA HIS A 63 -6.75 0.11 -12.48
C HIS A 63 -5.66 -0.91 -12.81
N SER A 64 -5.08 -0.87 -14.02
CA SER A 64 -4.05 -1.87 -14.39
C SER A 64 -2.83 -1.78 -13.49
N TYR A 65 -2.30 -0.56 -13.24
CA TYR A 65 -1.11 -0.38 -12.41
C TYR A 65 -1.39 -0.61 -10.93
N LEU A 66 -2.55 -0.20 -10.42
CA LEU A 66 -2.94 -0.48 -9.05
C LEU A 66 -3.02 -2.00 -8.81
N CYS A 67 -3.66 -2.73 -9.71
CA CYS A 67 -3.77 -4.18 -9.59
C CYS A 67 -2.44 -4.90 -9.81
N GLU A 68 -1.56 -4.43 -10.71
CA GLU A 68 -0.25 -5.06 -10.91
C GLU A 68 0.68 -4.87 -9.72
N LEU A 69 0.74 -3.65 -9.18
CA LEU A 69 1.46 -3.40 -7.92
C LEU A 69 0.85 -4.22 -6.78
N GLY A 70 -0.48 -4.34 -6.74
CA GLY A 70 -1.20 -5.14 -5.75
C GLY A 70 -0.85 -6.61 -5.84
N PHE A 71 -0.81 -7.15 -7.06
CA PHE A 71 -0.38 -8.52 -7.33
C PHE A 71 1.05 -8.78 -6.84
N TYR A 72 1.99 -7.89 -7.16
CA TYR A 72 3.36 -8.02 -6.69
C TYR A 72 3.47 -7.91 -5.16
N TYR A 73 2.67 -7.05 -4.53
CA TYR A 73 2.60 -6.93 -3.08
C TYR A 73 2.07 -8.23 -2.44
N GLU A 74 0.93 -8.73 -2.92
CA GLU A 74 0.27 -9.93 -2.39
C GLU A 74 1.06 -11.22 -2.58
N THR A 75 1.88 -11.30 -3.63
CA THR A 75 2.77 -12.44 -3.92
C THR A 75 4.16 -12.30 -3.31
N GLY A 76 4.43 -11.21 -2.59
CA GLY A 76 5.76 -10.94 -2.00
C GLY A 76 6.85 -10.60 -3.02
N LYS A 77 6.49 -10.37 -4.28
CA LYS A 77 7.37 -10.01 -5.41
C LYS A 77 7.70 -8.50 -5.40
N PHE A 78 8.14 -7.99 -4.25
CA PHE A 78 8.29 -6.55 -4.01
C PHE A 78 9.29 -5.86 -4.95
N GLU A 79 10.37 -6.54 -5.34
CA GLU A 79 11.38 -6.01 -6.26
C GLU A 79 10.82 -5.81 -7.68
N GLN A 80 9.95 -6.70 -8.15
CA GLN A 80 9.23 -6.49 -9.42
C GLN A 80 8.29 -5.29 -9.32
N GLY A 81 7.55 -5.18 -8.20
CA GLY A 81 6.72 -4.01 -7.93
C GLY A 81 7.53 -2.71 -7.93
N ALA A 82 8.70 -2.70 -7.30
CA ALA A 82 9.56 -1.52 -7.21
C ALA A 82 10.05 -1.02 -8.58
N LYS A 83 10.37 -1.94 -9.50
CA LYS A 83 10.77 -1.61 -10.88
C LYS A 83 9.64 -0.94 -11.67
N LEU A 84 8.39 -1.30 -11.39
CA LEU A 84 7.22 -0.75 -12.07
C LEU A 84 6.90 0.71 -11.66
N ILE A 85 7.34 1.13 -10.48
CA ILE A 85 6.97 2.45 -9.92
C ILE A 85 7.43 3.62 -10.80
N ALA A 86 8.57 3.51 -11.48
CA ALA A 86 9.05 4.58 -12.37
C ALA A 86 8.06 4.84 -13.53
N GLU A 87 7.51 3.77 -14.13
CA GLU A 87 6.48 3.90 -15.18
C GLU A 87 5.16 4.47 -14.62
N VAL A 88 4.82 4.09 -13.39
CA VAL A 88 3.65 4.62 -12.67
C VAL A 88 3.79 6.13 -12.44
N GLU A 89 4.97 6.60 -12.04
CA GLU A 89 5.24 8.04 -11.85
C GLU A 89 5.05 8.83 -13.14
N ASP A 90 5.52 8.31 -14.27
CA ASP A 90 5.38 8.99 -15.55
C ASP A 90 3.94 8.99 -16.05
N GLY A 91 3.21 7.89 -15.86
CA GLY A 91 1.78 7.84 -16.15
C GLY A 91 0.95 8.78 -15.25
N LEU A 92 1.30 8.91 -13.97
CA LEU A 92 0.65 9.84 -13.05
C LEU A 92 0.81 11.30 -13.48
N LYS A 93 1.97 11.68 -14.05
CA LYS A 93 2.16 13.02 -14.63
C LYS A 93 1.23 13.24 -15.83
N LYS A 94 1.06 12.21 -16.67
CA LYS A 94 0.22 12.25 -17.88
C LYS A 94 -1.29 12.32 -17.58
N TYR A 95 -1.76 11.60 -16.56
CA TYR A 95 -3.20 11.46 -16.26
C TYR A 95 -3.68 12.24 -15.03
N LYS A 96 -2.86 13.17 -14.51
CA LYS A 96 -3.08 13.90 -13.24
C LYS A 96 -4.46 14.57 -13.13
N ALA A 97 -4.98 15.10 -14.24
CA ALA A 97 -6.21 15.89 -14.27
C ALA A 97 -7.50 15.06 -14.12
N GLN A 98 -7.43 13.75 -14.34
CA GLN A 98 -8.60 12.87 -14.42
C GLN A 98 -8.62 11.79 -13.34
N THR A 99 -7.62 11.79 -12.45
CA THR A 99 -7.53 10.84 -11.34
C THR A 99 -8.17 11.43 -10.09
N THR A 100 -9.05 10.65 -9.48
CA THR A 100 -9.68 10.99 -8.20
C THR A 100 -8.66 10.99 -7.07
N GLU A 101 -8.95 11.69 -5.97
CA GLU A 101 -8.09 11.64 -4.78
C GLU A 101 -8.05 10.23 -4.18
N TYR A 102 -9.17 9.51 -4.19
CA TYR A 102 -9.27 8.13 -3.72
C TYR A 102 -8.25 7.21 -4.42
N GLU A 103 -8.24 7.21 -5.75
CA GLU A 103 -7.32 6.36 -6.52
C GLU A 103 -5.85 6.73 -6.25
N LYS A 104 -5.56 8.02 -6.09
CA LYS A 104 -4.22 8.51 -5.73
C LYS A 104 -3.80 8.01 -4.35
N ILE A 105 -4.67 8.11 -3.34
CA ILE A 105 -4.38 7.65 -1.97
C ILE A 105 -4.01 6.18 -1.98
N THR A 106 -4.84 5.33 -2.58
CA THR A 106 -4.63 3.87 -2.59
C THR A 106 -3.32 3.52 -3.31
N LEU A 107 -3.07 4.14 -4.47
CA LEU A 107 -1.85 3.90 -5.23
C LEU A 107 -0.60 4.39 -4.48
N TYR A 108 -0.63 5.60 -3.91
CA TYR A 108 0.52 6.19 -3.22
C TYR A 108 0.84 5.41 -1.96
N TYR A 109 -0.20 4.96 -1.25
CA TYR A 109 -0.07 4.10 -0.10
C TYR A 109 0.58 2.76 -0.46
N LEU A 110 0.12 2.10 -1.52
CA LEU A 110 0.69 0.84 -2.00
C LEU A 110 2.14 0.99 -2.46
N ILE A 111 2.47 2.09 -3.13
CA ILE A 111 3.86 2.41 -3.51
C ILE A 111 4.73 2.58 -2.26
N ALA A 112 4.24 3.30 -1.24
CA ALA A 112 4.96 3.47 0.01
C ALA A 112 5.22 2.12 0.70
N THR A 113 4.24 1.22 0.76
CA THR A 113 4.41 -0.11 1.37
C THR A 113 5.40 -0.98 0.60
N ILE A 114 5.38 -0.96 -0.73
CA ILE A 114 6.39 -1.64 -1.57
C ILE A 114 7.80 -1.12 -1.28
N TYR A 115 7.99 0.20 -1.16
CA TYR A 115 9.29 0.76 -0.81
C TYR A 115 9.73 0.44 0.63
N ILE A 116 8.81 0.30 1.58
CA ILE A 116 9.13 -0.21 2.92
C ILE A 116 9.65 -1.65 2.83
N ARG A 117 8.99 -2.50 2.03
CA ARG A 117 9.35 -3.92 1.85
C ARG A 117 10.69 -4.12 1.14
N THR A 118 11.07 -3.20 0.26
CA THR A 118 12.39 -3.17 -0.40
C THR A 118 13.43 -2.32 0.35
N LYS A 119 13.09 -1.85 1.55
CA LYS A 119 13.96 -1.04 2.44
C LYS A 119 14.41 0.31 1.85
N GLU A 120 13.73 0.79 0.82
CA GLU A 120 13.95 2.10 0.23
C GLU A 120 13.24 3.21 1.04
N TYR A 121 13.58 3.32 2.33
CA TYR A 121 12.82 4.13 3.31
C TYR A 121 12.73 5.62 2.95
N LYS A 122 13.72 6.20 2.28
CA LYS A 122 13.65 7.60 1.81
C LYS A 122 12.57 7.77 0.73
N LYS A 123 12.46 6.83 -0.20
CA LYS A 123 11.40 6.85 -1.21
C LYS A 123 10.04 6.59 -0.57
N ALA A 124 9.96 5.60 0.31
CA ALA A 124 8.74 5.33 1.09
C ALA A 124 8.24 6.58 1.84
N LEU A 125 9.16 7.33 2.47
CA LEU A 125 8.83 8.57 3.17
C LEU A 125 8.17 9.59 2.25
N SER A 126 8.73 9.78 1.05
CA SER A 126 8.20 10.73 0.07
C SER A 126 6.75 10.38 -0.34
N TRP A 127 6.44 9.10 -0.47
CA TRP A 127 5.11 8.63 -0.88
C TRP A 127 4.10 8.65 0.26
N VAL A 128 4.48 8.23 1.46
CA VAL A 128 3.56 8.26 2.61
C VAL A 128 3.21 9.70 3.00
N ASN A 129 4.13 10.65 2.86
CA ASN A 129 3.83 12.06 3.11
C ASN A 129 2.80 12.60 2.12
N ARG A 130 2.88 12.22 0.83
CA ARG A 130 1.83 12.59 -0.15
C ARG A 130 0.45 12.06 0.26
N VAL A 131 0.38 10.89 0.89
CA VAL A 131 -0.87 10.37 1.44
C VAL A 131 -1.31 11.22 2.63
N LEU A 132 -0.42 11.52 3.58
CA LEU A 132 -0.75 12.29 4.78
C LEU A 132 -1.17 13.74 4.50
N ASP A 133 -0.64 14.35 3.44
CA ASP A 133 -0.91 15.74 3.05
C ASP A 133 -2.24 15.94 2.30
N MET A 134 -2.95 14.86 1.94
CA MET A 134 -4.23 14.96 1.25
C MET A 134 -5.37 15.28 2.23
N ASN A 135 -6.26 16.20 1.83
CA ASN A 135 -7.35 16.70 2.68
C ASN A 135 -8.46 15.67 2.92
N ASN A 136 -8.72 14.81 1.93
CA ASN A 136 -9.82 13.83 1.94
C ASN A 136 -9.31 12.40 2.11
N VAL A 137 -8.24 12.21 2.87
CA VAL A 137 -7.78 10.83 3.14
C VAL A 137 -8.84 10.16 3.97
N LEU A 138 -9.38 9.07 3.44
CA LEU A 138 -10.38 8.26 4.13
C LEU A 138 -9.92 8.05 5.57
N ASN A 139 -10.82 8.27 6.52
CA ASN A 139 -10.59 8.04 7.95
C ASN A 139 -9.98 6.65 8.22
N ASN A 140 -10.17 5.70 7.32
CA ASN A 140 -9.65 4.34 7.39
C ASN A 140 -8.17 4.18 6.98
N VAL A 141 -7.60 5.05 6.15
CA VAL A 141 -6.19 4.94 5.70
C VAL A 141 -5.26 5.77 6.58
N GLN A 142 -5.73 6.92 7.08
CA GLN A 142 -4.95 7.85 7.91
C GLN A 142 -4.26 7.18 9.12
N PRO A 143 -4.93 6.35 9.94
CA PRO A 143 -4.30 5.67 11.07
C PRO A 143 -3.06 4.88 10.65
N MET A 144 -3.19 4.05 9.62
CA MET A 144 -2.07 3.21 9.18
C MET A 144 -0.99 4.01 8.45
N ALA A 145 -1.35 5.02 7.65
CA ALA A 145 -0.37 5.90 7.01
C ALA A 145 0.54 6.60 8.05
N ARG A 146 -0.02 7.01 9.19
CA ARG A 146 0.75 7.57 10.32
C ARG A 146 1.67 6.54 10.96
N VAL A 147 1.20 5.30 11.14
CA VAL A 147 2.05 4.19 11.61
C VAL A 147 3.21 3.97 10.65
N LEU A 148 2.96 3.85 9.34
CA LEU A 148 4.01 3.69 8.34
C LEU A 148 5.02 4.85 8.38
N ASN A 149 4.55 6.09 8.47
CA ASN A 149 5.41 7.26 8.57
C ASN A 149 6.35 7.17 9.80
N ILE A 150 5.82 6.77 10.96
CA ILE A 150 6.59 6.58 12.19
C ILE A 150 7.58 5.43 12.06
N LEU A 151 7.19 4.30 11.45
CA LEU A 151 8.09 3.18 11.16
C LEU A 151 9.24 3.59 10.23
N ILE A 152 8.93 4.35 9.18
CA ILE A 152 9.92 4.87 8.24
C ILE A 152 10.91 5.80 8.95
N HIS A 153 10.41 6.76 9.75
CA HIS A 153 11.28 7.66 10.50
C HIS A 153 12.14 6.92 11.53
N TYR A 154 11.61 5.87 12.16
CA TYR A 154 12.38 4.98 13.03
C TYR A 154 13.53 4.30 12.26
N LYS A 155 13.25 3.71 11.09
CA LYS A 155 14.27 3.05 10.25
C LYS A 155 15.30 4.02 9.68
N LEU A 156 14.93 5.27 9.45
CA LEU A 156 15.84 6.34 9.04
C LEU A 156 16.67 6.92 10.21
N GLY A 157 16.39 6.54 11.46
CA GLY A 157 17.08 7.06 12.63
C GLY A 157 16.69 8.50 13.00
N ASN A 158 15.56 9.00 12.50
CA ASN A 158 15.09 10.38 12.68
C ASN A 158 14.45 10.60 14.07
N LYS A 159 15.23 10.39 15.14
CA LYS A 159 14.72 10.34 16.54
C LYS A 159 14.02 11.63 16.98
N GLU A 160 14.55 12.79 16.60
CA GLU A 160 14.01 14.11 17.00
C GLU A 160 12.57 14.31 16.52
N ILE A 161 12.29 13.95 15.25
CA ILE A 161 10.97 14.11 14.64
C ILE A 161 10.01 13.04 15.17
N LEU A 162 10.52 11.85 15.47
CA LEU A 162 9.72 10.68 15.82
C LEU A 162 8.86 10.91 17.09
N GLU A 163 9.40 11.59 18.10
CA GLU A 163 8.64 11.90 19.31
C GLU A 163 7.43 12.80 19.01
N HIS A 164 7.63 13.84 18.18
CA HIS A 164 6.55 14.70 17.74
C HIS A 164 5.49 13.92 16.93
N LEU A 165 5.93 13.08 15.99
CA LEU A 165 5.04 12.27 15.17
C LEU A 165 4.19 11.31 16.01
N ILE A 166 4.80 10.62 16.99
CA ILE A 166 4.09 9.71 17.90
C ILE A 166 3.04 10.47 18.69
N ARG A 167 3.40 11.58 19.34
CA ARG A 167 2.44 12.39 20.12
C ARG A 167 1.29 12.91 19.26
N SER A 168 1.58 13.39 18.05
CA SER A 168 0.55 13.90 17.13
C SER A 168 -0.37 12.78 16.64
N SER A 169 0.17 11.59 16.40
CA SER A 169 -0.58 10.42 15.92
C SER A 169 -1.44 9.82 17.04
N GLU A 170 -0.94 9.73 18.27
CA GLU A 170 -1.74 9.34 19.44
C GLU A 170 -2.96 10.26 19.64
N ARG A 171 -2.77 11.59 19.48
CA ARG A 171 -3.89 12.55 19.54
C ARG A 171 -4.90 12.35 18.41
N PHE A 172 -4.44 12.03 17.21
CA PHE A 172 -5.30 11.74 16.07
C PHE A 172 -6.12 10.47 16.31
N LEU A 173 -5.47 9.37 16.72
CA LEU A 173 -6.12 8.08 16.95
C LEU A 173 -7.21 8.16 18.04
N LYS A 174 -7.00 8.96 19.09
CA LYS A 174 -8.01 9.20 20.13
C LYS A 174 -9.30 9.87 19.64
N LYS A 175 -9.23 10.58 18.52
CA LYS A 175 -10.38 11.29 17.91
C LYS A 175 -10.98 10.53 16.72
N SER A 176 -10.31 9.47 16.26
CA SER A 176 -10.73 8.68 15.12
C SER A 176 -11.92 7.80 15.51
N GLU A 177 -12.96 7.79 14.68
CA GLU A 177 -14.11 6.89 14.84
C GLU A 177 -13.71 5.41 14.72
N ARG A 178 -12.65 5.15 13.94
CA ARG A 178 -11.97 3.86 13.88
C ARG A 178 -10.83 3.83 14.90
N ASN A 179 -10.90 2.91 15.85
CA ASN A 179 -10.05 2.87 17.03
C ASN A 179 -9.40 1.50 17.25
N TYR A 180 -8.88 0.90 16.17
CA TYR A 180 -8.02 -0.28 16.28
C TYR A 180 -6.90 -0.02 17.29
N GLN A 181 -6.75 -0.95 18.23
CA GLN A 181 -5.70 -0.90 19.23
C GLN A 181 -4.34 -1.22 18.61
N LEU A 182 -4.33 -1.84 17.43
CA LEU A 182 -3.11 -2.22 16.73
C LEU A 182 -2.18 -1.02 16.52
N GLU A 183 -2.69 0.10 16.00
CA GLU A 183 -1.90 1.30 15.77
C GLU A 183 -1.33 1.84 17.09
N ILE A 184 -2.11 1.83 18.17
CA ILE A 184 -1.69 2.30 19.51
C ILE A 184 -0.57 1.43 20.08
N ILE A 185 -0.70 0.10 19.97
CA ILE A 185 0.33 -0.86 20.40
C ILE A 185 1.63 -0.62 19.65
N VAL A 186 1.55 -0.41 18.33
CA VAL A 186 2.74 -0.11 17.51
C VAL A 186 3.38 1.19 17.95
N LEU A 187 2.63 2.29 18.08
CA LEU A 187 3.17 3.59 18.49
C LEU A 187 3.89 3.52 19.85
N LYS A 188 3.27 2.85 20.83
CA LYS A 188 3.83 2.64 22.16
C LYS A 188 5.15 1.87 22.10
N ASN A 189 5.22 0.82 21.29
CA ASN A 189 6.41 -0.02 21.18
C ASN A 189 7.53 0.67 20.40
N ILE A 190 7.23 1.36 19.30
CA ILE A 190 8.24 2.17 18.57
C ILE A 190 8.84 3.24 19.48
N LYS A 191 8.02 3.91 20.30
CA LYS A 191 8.50 4.89 21.28
C LYS A 191 9.55 4.31 22.24
N LYS A 192 9.38 3.06 22.67
CA LYS A 192 10.35 2.36 23.52
C LYS A 192 11.62 2.01 22.73
N LEU A 193 11.45 1.46 21.54
CA LEU A 193 12.54 1.01 20.66
C LEU A 193 13.53 2.12 20.32
N MET A 194 13.09 3.38 20.24
CA MET A 194 13.95 4.56 20.01
C MET A 194 15.16 4.67 20.95
N TRP A 195 15.01 4.17 22.18
CA TRP A 195 15.99 4.31 23.27
C TRP A 195 16.77 3.01 23.52
N VAL A 196 16.44 1.93 22.80
CA VAL A 196 17.11 0.64 22.96
C VAL A 196 18.43 0.65 22.18
N VAL A 197 19.54 0.50 22.90
CA VAL A 197 20.90 0.50 22.32
C VAL A 197 21.47 -0.91 22.17
N SER A 198 21.13 -1.82 23.09
CA SER A 198 21.61 -3.21 23.06
C SER A 198 20.83 -4.02 22.04
N LYS A 199 21.55 -4.78 21.20
CA LYS A 199 20.99 -5.68 20.20
C LYS A 199 20.05 -6.73 20.82
N ASP A 200 20.45 -7.35 21.93
CA ASP A 200 19.62 -8.36 22.60
C ASP A 200 18.32 -7.75 23.15
N LYS A 201 18.41 -6.55 23.72
CA LYS A 201 17.22 -5.80 24.17
C LYS A 201 16.32 -5.40 22.99
N LEU A 202 16.92 -5.09 21.83
CA LEU A 202 16.19 -4.75 20.61
C LEU A 202 15.40 -5.95 20.11
N VAL A 203 16.06 -7.11 19.98
CA VAL A 203 15.42 -8.38 19.60
C VAL A 203 14.29 -8.73 20.58
N ALA A 204 14.54 -8.64 21.89
CA ALA A 204 13.51 -8.89 22.90
C ALA A 204 12.30 -7.94 22.74
N SER A 205 12.54 -6.65 22.47
CA SER A 205 11.48 -5.67 22.28
C SER A 205 10.63 -5.95 21.04
N PHE A 206 11.23 -6.35 19.91
CA PHE A 206 10.49 -6.77 18.71
C PHE A 206 9.72 -8.07 18.92
N LYS A 207 10.29 -9.05 19.63
CA LYS A 207 9.57 -10.28 20.01
C LYS A 207 8.36 -9.97 20.89
N ASN A 208 8.49 -9.04 21.84
CA ASN A 208 7.38 -8.61 22.68
C ASN A 208 6.29 -7.90 21.86
N LEU A 209 6.66 -6.97 20.98
CA LEU A 209 5.71 -6.31 20.08
C LEU A 209 4.98 -7.34 19.21
N ARG A 210 5.69 -8.31 18.64
CA ARG A 210 5.10 -9.41 17.86
C ARG A 210 4.07 -10.19 18.70
N SER A 211 4.42 -10.55 19.93
CA SER A 211 3.51 -11.27 20.82
C SER A 211 2.28 -10.45 21.17
N GLU A 212 2.44 -9.17 21.50
CA GLU A 212 1.31 -8.27 21.79
C GLU A 212 0.37 -8.16 20.58
N LEU A 213 0.93 -8.05 19.37
CA LEU A 213 0.12 -8.02 18.14
C LEU A 213 -0.60 -9.34 17.90
N LEU A 214 0.06 -10.50 18.06
CA LEU A 214 -0.61 -11.79 17.84
C LEU A 214 -1.79 -12.01 18.79
N ILE A 215 -1.65 -11.62 20.06
CA ILE A 215 -2.75 -11.69 21.03
C ILE A 215 -3.88 -10.74 20.61
N LEU A 216 -3.55 -9.49 20.24
CA LEU A 216 -4.56 -8.54 19.79
C LEU A 216 -5.33 -9.05 18.57
N LEU A 217 -4.62 -9.69 17.64
CA LEU A 217 -5.17 -10.24 16.42
C LEU A 217 -6.02 -11.49 16.67
N GLU A 218 -6.23 -11.96 17.89
CA GLU A 218 -7.29 -12.95 18.18
C GLU A 218 -8.68 -12.33 18.00
N ASP A 219 -8.82 -11.01 18.20
CA ASP A 219 -10.05 -10.25 17.93
C ASP A 219 -10.27 -10.09 16.41
N PRO A 220 -11.38 -10.59 15.85
CA PRO A 220 -11.72 -10.42 14.44
C PRO A 220 -11.80 -8.96 13.98
N TYR A 221 -12.19 -8.02 14.87
CA TYR A 221 -12.23 -6.60 14.54
C TYR A 221 -10.82 -6.07 14.24
N GLU A 222 -9.85 -6.41 15.09
CA GLU A 222 -8.45 -5.98 14.98
C GLU A 222 -7.74 -6.65 13.80
N LYS A 223 -8.10 -7.89 13.43
CA LYS A 223 -7.57 -8.55 12.23
C LYS A 223 -7.75 -7.72 10.96
N ASN A 224 -8.85 -6.96 10.86
CA ASN A 224 -9.12 -6.13 9.69
C ASN A 224 -8.08 -5.00 9.51
N ALA A 225 -7.35 -4.63 10.56
CA ALA A 225 -6.25 -3.66 10.47
C ALA A 225 -5.07 -4.18 9.61
N LEU A 226 -4.86 -5.51 9.55
CA LEU A 226 -3.79 -6.12 8.76
C LEU A 226 -3.98 -5.97 7.25
N ALA A 227 -5.22 -5.75 6.80
CA ALA A 227 -5.51 -5.50 5.38
C ALA A 227 -4.79 -4.25 4.85
N TYR A 228 -4.45 -3.31 5.73
CA TYR A 228 -3.72 -2.09 5.35
C TYR A 228 -2.21 -2.32 5.33
N PHE A 229 -1.67 -3.07 6.27
CA PHE A 229 -0.25 -3.42 6.31
C PHE A 229 -0.03 -4.61 7.23
N ASP A 230 0.52 -5.69 6.68
CA ASP A 230 0.90 -6.86 7.48
C ASP A 230 2.14 -6.51 8.32
N LEU A 231 1.88 -6.01 9.53
CA LEU A 231 2.88 -5.65 10.52
C LEU A 231 3.59 -6.87 11.10
N VAL A 232 2.88 -7.99 11.22
CA VAL A 232 3.45 -9.22 11.79
C VAL A 232 4.53 -9.75 10.87
N SER A 233 4.22 -9.87 9.57
CA SER A 233 5.19 -10.25 8.55
C SER A 233 6.37 -9.29 8.47
N TRP A 234 6.12 -7.98 8.59
CA TRP A 234 7.20 -6.98 8.66
C TRP A 234 8.13 -7.20 9.86
N ILE A 235 7.57 -7.42 11.06
CA ILE A 235 8.35 -7.68 12.28
C ILE A 235 9.16 -8.98 12.15
N ASP A 236 8.59 -10.01 11.50
CA ASP A 236 9.29 -11.28 11.27
C ASP A 236 10.51 -11.11 10.37
N VAL A 237 10.43 -10.25 9.36
CA VAL A 237 11.60 -9.88 8.53
C VAL A 237 12.65 -9.14 9.37
N GLU A 238 12.25 -8.16 10.17
CA GLU A 238 13.16 -7.41 11.04
C GLU A 238 13.89 -8.32 12.06
N LEU A 239 13.17 -9.27 12.67
CA LEU A 239 13.74 -10.23 13.62
C LEU A 239 14.78 -11.17 12.99
N LYS A 240 14.58 -11.57 11.73
CA LYS A 240 15.55 -12.36 10.97
C LYS A 240 16.85 -11.58 10.72
N GLU A 241 16.77 -10.27 10.47
CA GLU A 241 17.97 -9.44 10.30
C GLU A 241 18.81 -9.32 11.57
N PHE A 242 18.15 -9.30 12.73
CA PHE A 242 18.87 -9.22 14.01
C PHE A 242 19.50 -10.55 14.42
N SER A 243 19.07 -11.68 13.85
CA SER A 243 19.61 -13.01 14.11
C SER A 243 20.61 -13.35 12.99
N PRO A 244 21.91 -12.99 13.10
CA PRO A 244 22.88 -13.42 12.11
C PRO A 244 22.92 -14.95 12.10
N ALA A 245 22.98 -15.52 10.89
CA ALA A 245 23.26 -16.93 10.67
C ALA A 245 24.57 -17.35 11.32
#